data_AF-A0A358M6M1-F1
#
_entry.id   AF-A0A358M6M1-F1
#
_cell.length_a   1.000
_cell.length_b   1.000
_cell.length_c   1.000
_cell.angle_alpha   90.00
_cell.angle_beta   90.00
_cell.angle_gamma   90.00
#
_symmetry.space_group_name_H-M   'P 1'
#
loop_
_entity.id
_entity.type
_entity.pdbx_description
1 polymer ?
#
loop_
_entity_poly.entity_id
_entity_poly.type
_entity_poly.pdbx_seq_one_letter_code
_entity_poly.pdbx_strand_id
1 'polypeptide(L)'
;MKMLPPQNIDAEKSVLGAILTEQSVMLDIMEILRPEDFYRADHGLIFSAMVRLFMQTKPIDVITVTEELTASGEIAKAGGPQYVISLTEDVPIVSNALQYAAIVSDKATQRRLIKAGGDIARASYAPEGDVNGLLEMAEKTIFDISQGRNSKSYARISDILPQVYEEISELSQGKDVSGIPTGFLDLD
;
A
#
# COMPACT_ATOMS: atom_id res chain seq x y z
N MET A 1 -22.29 -11.96 22.31
CA MET A 1 -22.18 -10.60 21.71
C MET A 1 -21.23 -10.71 20.52
N LYS A 2 -21.71 -10.57 19.29
CA LYS A 2 -20.87 -10.70 18.09
C LYS A 2 -20.04 -9.41 17.96
N MET A 3 -18.80 -9.45 18.40
CA MET A 3 -17.89 -8.31 18.32
C MET A 3 -17.45 -8.16 16.86
N LEU A 4 -17.78 -7.03 16.24
CA LEU A 4 -17.29 -6.72 14.89
C LEU A 4 -15.77 -6.50 14.96
N PRO A 5 -15.00 -6.96 13.96
CA PRO A 5 -13.59 -6.66 13.89
C PRO A 5 -13.35 -5.13 13.88
N PRO A 6 -12.25 -4.64 14.46
CA PRO A 6 -11.92 -3.22 14.46
C PRO A 6 -11.88 -2.61 13.05
N GLN A 7 -12.68 -1.56 12.85
CA GLN A 7 -12.88 -0.90 11.56
C GLN A 7 -13.24 0.58 11.76
N ASN A 8 -13.02 1.39 10.72
CA ASN A 8 -13.58 2.74 10.61
C ASN A 8 -13.87 3.02 9.13
N ILE A 9 -15.12 2.78 8.72
CA ILE A 9 -15.52 2.87 7.31
C ILE A 9 -15.49 4.31 6.80
N ASP A 10 -15.81 5.27 7.67
CA ASP A 10 -15.81 6.70 7.31
C ASP A 10 -14.38 7.19 7.07
N ALA A 11 -13.41 6.73 7.87
CA ALA A 11 -12.00 7.01 7.63
C ALA A 11 -11.50 6.38 6.31
N GLU A 12 -11.89 5.13 6.01
CA GLU A 12 -11.54 4.49 4.74
C GLU A 12 -12.08 5.26 3.52
N LYS A 13 -13.36 5.65 3.56
CA LYS A 13 -13.98 6.49 2.52
C LYS A 13 -13.28 7.83 2.37
N SER A 14 -12.98 8.49 3.50
CA SER A 14 -12.29 9.79 3.51
C SER A 14 -10.90 9.71 2.86
N VAL A 15 -10.16 8.62 3.08
CA VAL A 15 -8.86 8.40 2.45
C VAL A 15 -9.01 8.24 0.93
N LEU A 16 -9.90 7.36 0.48
CA LEU A 16 -10.08 7.11 -0.96
C LEU A 16 -10.58 8.36 -1.69
N GLY A 17 -11.56 9.05 -1.11
CA GLY A 17 -12.09 10.28 -1.68
C GLY A 17 -11.04 11.41 -1.70
N ALA A 18 -10.19 11.52 -0.67
CA ALA A 18 -9.12 12.51 -0.64
C ALA A 18 -8.12 12.28 -1.79
N ILE A 19 -7.75 11.02 -2.07
CA ILE A 19 -6.88 10.67 -3.20
C ILE A 19 -7.53 11.02 -4.55
N LEU A 20 -8.83 10.72 -4.71
CA LEU A 20 -9.59 11.06 -5.93
C LEU A 20 -9.72 12.57 -6.15
N THR A 21 -9.70 13.35 -5.07
CA THR A 21 -9.80 14.81 -5.11
C THR A 21 -8.44 15.45 -5.35
N GLU A 22 -7.40 14.93 -4.70
CA GLU A 22 -6.05 15.46 -4.76
C GLU A 22 -5.03 14.33 -4.87
N GLN A 23 -4.61 14.00 -6.08
CA GLN A 23 -3.65 12.91 -6.34
C GLN A 23 -2.30 13.11 -5.61
N SER A 24 -1.92 14.35 -5.26
CA SER A 24 -0.67 14.67 -4.56
C SER A 24 -0.50 13.89 -3.24
N VAL A 25 -1.62 13.62 -2.53
CA VAL A 25 -1.59 12.93 -1.22
C VAL A 25 -1.34 11.43 -1.35
N MET A 26 -1.42 10.87 -2.56
CA MET A 26 -1.25 9.43 -2.79
C MET A 26 0.09 8.92 -2.29
N LEU A 27 1.18 9.66 -2.54
CA LEU A 27 2.52 9.25 -2.17
C LEU A 27 2.64 9.04 -0.66
N ASP A 28 2.20 10.01 0.13
CA ASP A 28 2.25 9.95 1.59
C ASP A 28 1.30 8.87 2.15
N ILE A 29 0.13 8.68 1.54
CA ILE A 29 -0.81 7.64 1.98
C ILE A 29 -0.26 6.23 1.71
N MET A 30 0.44 6.03 0.60
CA MET A 30 1.11 4.76 0.27
C MET A 30 2.21 4.38 1.28
N GLU A 31 2.79 5.35 1.99
CA GLU A 31 3.74 5.05 3.07
C GLU A 31 3.04 4.48 4.31
N ILE A 32 1.75 4.77 4.49
CA ILE A 32 0.98 4.44 5.71
C ILE A 32 0.09 3.20 5.49
N LEU A 33 -0.46 3.05 4.29
CA LEU A 33 -1.50 2.08 3.98
C LEU A 33 -1.15 1.20 2.79
N ARG A 34 -1.61 -0.05 2.88
CA ARG A 34 -1.66 -1.03 1.80
C ARG A 34 -3.11 -1.41 1.50
N PRO A 35 -3.41 -1.98 0.32
CA PRO A 35 -4.75 -2.47 0.00
C PRO A 35 -5.36 -3.40 1.07
N GLU A 36 -4.54 -4.21 1.73
CA GLU A 36 -4.97 -5.18 2.76
C GLU A 36 -5.27 -4.52 4.12
N ASP A 37 -4.90 -3.24 4.31
CA ASP A 37 -5.22 -2.47 5.51
C ASP A 37 -6.68 -1.99 5.54
N PHE A 38 -7.38 -2.03 4.42
CA PHE A 38 -8.81 -1.72 4.38
C PHE A 38 -9.63 -2.86 4.97
N TYR A 39 -10.61 -2.54 5.80
CA TYR A 39 -11.55 -3.55 6.29
C TYR A 39 -12.45 -4.04 5.18
N ARG A 40 -12.95 -3.12 4.34
CA ARG A 40 -13.79 -3.51 3.22
C ARG A 40 -12.93 -3.91 2.03
N ALA A 41 -13.23 -5.07 1.47
CA ALA A 41 -12.52 -5.59 0.31
C ALA A 41 -12.71 -4.70 -0.93
N ASP A 42 -13.87 -4.08 -1.10
CA ASP A 42 -14.12 -3.14 -2.20
C ASP A 42 -13.21 -1.90 -2.11
N HIS A 43 -13.05 -1.32 -0.92
CA HIS A 43 -12.10 -0.24 -0.68
C HIS A 43 -10.66 -0.65 -0.98
N GLY A 44 -10.25 -1.85 -0.56
CA GLY A 44 -8.92 -2.39 -0.89
C GLY A 44 -8.69 -2.53 -2.39
N LEU A 45 -9.70 -2.98 -3.15
CA LEU A 45 -9.64 -3.05 -4.62
C LEU A 45 -9.50 -1.67 -5.25
N ILE A 46 -10.27 -0.69 -4.78
CA ILE A 46 -10.20 0.69 -5.27
C ILE A 46 -8.80 1.28 -5.00
N PHE A 47 -8.29 1.13 -3.78
CA PHE A 47 -6.94 1.59 -3.44
C PHE A 47 -5.87 0.89 -4.28
N SER A 48 -6.00 -0.42 -4.52
CA SER A 48 -5.08 -1.15 -5.39
C SER A 48 -5.08 -0.61 -6.82
N ALA A 49 -6.24 -0.26 -7.38
CA ALA A 49 -6.34 0.38 -8.69
C ALA A 49 -5.65 1.77 -8.70
N MET A 50 -5.84 2.57 -7.65
CA MET A 50 -5.14 3.86 -7.49
C MET A 50 -3.62 3.67 -7.47
N VAL A 51 -3.12 2.68 -6.72
CA VAL A 51 -1.68 2.34 -6.68
C VAL A 51 -1.18 1.95 -8.07
N ARG A 52 -1.91 1.12 -8.83
CA ARG A 52 -1.51 0.73 -10.20
C ARG A 52 -1.43 1.94 -11.13
N LEU A 53 -2.42 2.84 -11.08
CA LEU A 53 -2.41 4.07 -11.88
C LEU A 53 -1.24 4.97 -11.49
N PHE A 54 -0.98 5.14 -10.20
CA PHE A 54 0.14 5.92 -9.69
C PHE A 54 1.48 5.38 -10.20
N MET A 55 1.71 4.06 -10.12
CA MET A 55 2.92 3.40 -10.62
C MET A 55 3.09 3.53 -12.14
N GLN A 56 1.99 3.64 -12.88
CA GLN A 56 2.00 3.88 -14.33
C GLN A 56 2.10 5.38 -14.67
N THR A 57 2.29 6.26 -13.69
CA THR A 57 2.29 7.73 -13.87
C THR A 57 1.02 8.26 -14.54
N LYS A 58 -0.10 7.58 -14.32
CA LYS A 58 -1.42 7.99 -14.83
C LYS A 58 -2.14 8.88 -13.80
N PRO A 59 -3.06 9.75 -14.26
CA PRO A 59 -3.92 10.49 -13.37
C PRO A 59 -4.78 9.54 -12.52
N ILE A 60 -5.04 9.94 -11.28
CA ILE A 60 -5.90 9.24 -10.33
C ILE A 60 -7.13 10.11 -10.07
N ASP A 61 -8.19 9.82 -10.80
CA ASP A 61 -9.48 10.46 -10.68
C ASP A 61 -10.59 9.42 -10.82
N VAL A 62 -11.84 9.83 -10.64
CA VAL A 62 -12.99 8.92 -10.67
C VAL A 62 -13.11 8.18 -12.00
N ILE A 63 -12.80 8.83 -13.12
CA ILE A 63 -12.93 8.24 -14.46
C ILE A 63 -11.85 7.18 -14.64
N THR A 64 -10.59 7.55 -14.44
CA THR A 64 -9.43 6.68 -14.62
C THR A 64 -9.44 5.47 -13.68
N VAL A 65 -9.83 5.65 -12.41
CA VAL A 65 -9.97 4.54 -11.46
C VAL A 65 -11.10 3.60 -11.88
N THR A 66 -12.23 4.13 -12.36
CA THR A 66 -13.34 3.31 -12.85
C THR A 66 -12.95 2.52 -14.09
N GLU A 67 -12.23 3.14 -15.03
CA GLU A 67 -11.72 2.48 -16.23
C GLU A 67 -10.72 1.37 -15.88
N GLU A 68 -9.77 1.63 -14.97
CA GLU A 68 -8.80 0.64 -14.50
C GLU A 68 -9.49 -0.56 -13.84
N LEU A 69 -10.46 -0.32 -12.96
CA LEU A 69 -11.25 -1.38 -12.32
C LEU A 69 -12.12 -2.15 -13.32
N THR A 70 -12.57 -1.50 -14.39
CA THR A 70 -13.35 -2.14 -15.45
C THR A 70 -12.46 -3.01 -16.33
N ALA A 71 -11.29 -2.51 -16.71
CA ALA A 71 -10.30 -3.24 -17.49
C ALA A 71 -9.78 -4.49 -16.76
N SER A 72 -9.65 -4.42 -15.43
CA SER A 72 -9.28 -5.57 -14.60
C SER A 72 -10.44 -6.53 -14.28
N GLY A 73 -11.67 -6.19 -14.64
CA GLY A 73 -12.87 -6.98 -14.31
C GLY A 73 -13.26 -6.93 -12.82
N GLU A 74 -12.77 -5.93 -12.08
CA GLU A 74 -12.95 -5.78 -10.63
C GLU A 74 -14.09 -4.82 -10.26
N ILE A 75 -14.57 -4.00 -11.20
CA ILE A 75 -15.54 -2.91 -10.94
C ILE A 75 -16.80 -3.36 -10.20
N ALA A 76 -17.35 -4.53 -10.54
CA ALA A 76 -18.53 -5.08 -9.87
C ALA A 76 -18.24 -5.43 -8.39
N LYS A 77 -17.03 -5.93 -8.10
CA LYS A 77 -16.59 -6.24 -6.73
C LYS A 77 -16.22 -5.00 -5.94
N ALA A 78 -15.83 -3.93 -6.62
CA ALA A 78 -15.54 -2.61 -6.05
C ALA A 78 -16.81 -1.78 -5.74
N GLY A 79 -18.01 -2.35 -5.86
CA GLY A 79 -19.28 -1.64 -5.60
C GLY A 79 -19.88 -0.94 -6.82
N GLY A 80 -19.21 -1.00 -7.97
CA GLY A 80 -19.66 -0.43 -9.24
C GLY A 80 -19.24 1.04 -9.43
N PRO A 81 -19.43 1.59 -10.65
CA PRO A 81 -18.99 2.95 -10.98
C PRO A 81 -19.60 4.03 -10.07
N GLN A 82 -20.88 3.87 -9.73
CA GLN A 82 -21.60 4.82 -8.88
C GLN A 82 -21.00 4.90 -7.47
N TYR A 83 -20.44 3.80 -6.98
CA TYR A 83 -19.80 3.79 -5.67
C TYR A 83 -18.50 4.60 -5.68
N VAL A 84 -17.66 4.44 -6.71
CA VAL A 84 -16.42 5.23 -6.86
C VAL A 84 -16.74 6.73 -6.92
N ILE A 85 -17.80 7.11 -7.64
CA ILE A 85 -18.29 8.50 -7.67
C ILE A 85 -18.65 8.99 -6.27
N SER A 86 -19.43 8.19 -5.51
CA SER A 86 -19.89 8.58 -4.16
C SER A 86 -18.75 8.81 -3.16
N LEU A 87 -17.57 8.22 -3.37
CA LEU A 87 -16.42 8.42 -2.48
C LEU A 87 -15.91 9.86 -2.47
N THR A 88 -16.14 10.63 -3.53
CA THR A 88 -15.77 12.06 -3.59
C THR A 88 -16.71 12.96 -2.79
N GLU A 89 -17.92 12.49 -2.48
CA GLU A 89 -18.92 13.26 -1.73
C GLU A 89 -18.71 13.21 -0.22
N ASP A 90 -18.02 12.16 0.25
CA ASP A 90 -17.83 11.84 1.68
C ASP A 90 -16.56 12.48 2.30
N VAL A 91 -15.80 13.31 1.56
CA VAL A 91 -14.52 13.88 2.04
C VAL A 91 -14.75 15.21 2.75
N PRO A 92 -14.53 15.30 4.08
CA PRO A 92 -14.76 16.55 4.80
C PRO A 92 -13.68 17.58 4.48
N ILE A 93 -12.40 17.16 4.59
CA ILE A 93 -11.21 18.00 4.40
C ILE A 93 -10.05 17.12 3.92
N VAL A 94 -9.51 17.39 2.72
CA VAL A 94 -8.40 16.63 2.11
C VAL A 94 -7.12 16.71 2.96
N SER A 95 -6.85 17.84 3.62
CA SER A 95 -5.66 17.99 4.47
C SER A 95 -5.58 17.02 5.65
N ASN A 96 -6.70 16.38 6.01
CA ASN A 96 -6.75 15.39 7.09
C ASN A 96 -6.56 13.94 6.58
N ALA A 97 -6.29 13.74 5.28
CA ALA A 97 -6.15 12.41 4.69
C ALA A 97 -5.14 11.53 5.42
N LEU A 98 -3.99 12.08 5.83
CA LEU A 98 -2.98 11.34 6.60
C LEU A 98 -3.47 10.91 7.98
N GLN A 99 -4.29 11.74 8.64
CA GLN A 99 -4.88 11.38 9.92
C GLN A 99 -5.90 10.24 9.76
N TYR A 100 -6.71 10.28 8.70
CA TYR A 100 -7.63 9.19 8.39
C TYR A 100 -6.88 7.91 8.00
N ALA A 101 -5.79 8.02 7.24
CA ALA A 101 -4.93 6.89 6.90
C ALA A 101 -4.33 6.23 8.16
N ALA A 102 -3.85 7.04 9.11
CA ALA A 102 -3.37 6.54 10.40
C ALA A 102 -4.45 5.78 11.18
N ILE A 103 -5.70 6.28 11.19
CA ILE A 103 -6.83 5.59 11.82
C ILE A 103 -7.07 4.22 11.17
N VAL A 104 -7.08 4.15 9.84
CA VAL A 104 -7.26 2.88 9.10
C VAL A 104 -6.12 1.91 9.43
N SER A 105 -4.88 2.39 9.44
CA SER A 105 -3.68 1.61 9.77
C SER A 105 -3.72 1.04 11.20
N ASP A 106 -4.15 1.85 12.18
CA ASP A 106 -4.34 1.39 13.57
C ASP A 106 -5.40 0.30 13.66
N LYS A 107 -6.53 0.45 12.95
CA LYS A 107 -7.57 -0.59 12.89
C LYS A 107 -7.06 -1.86 12.22
N ALA A 108 -6.29 -1.76 11.13
CA ALA A 108 -5.67 -2.89 10.48
C ALA A 108 -4.72 -3.64 11.41
N THR A 109 -3.90 -2.90 12.18
CA THR A 109 -3.00 -3.47 13.18
C THR A 109 -3.77 -4.21 14.27
N GLN A 110 -4.87 -3.64 14.78
CA GLN A 110 -5.75 -4.33 15.74
C GLN A 110 -6.34 -5.62 15.15
N ARG A 111 -6.75 -5.62 13.88
CA ARG A 111 -7.24 -6.84 13.20
C ARG A 111 -6.16 -7.90 13.06
N ARG A 112 -4.93 -7.52 12.70
CA ARG A 112 -3.78 -8.44 12.63
C ARG A 112 -3.48 -9.05 13.99
N LEU A 113 -3.51 -8.26 15.06
CA LEU A 113 -3.31 -8.75 16.44
C LEU A 113 -4.39 -9.75 16.86
N ILE A 114 -5.65 -9.48 16.55
CA ILE A 114 -6.76 -10.41 16.82
C ILE A 114 -6.54 -11.74 16.09
N LYS A 115 -6.16 -11.67 14.81
CA LYS A 115 -5.84 -12.87 14.01
C LYS A 115 -4.68 -13.65 14.62
N ALA A 116 -3.56 -12.99 14.92
CA ALA A 116 -2.40 -13.61 15.54
C ALA A 116 -2.75 -14.27 16.87
N GLY A 117 -3.49 -13.58 17.75
CA GLY A 117 -3.94 -14.16 19.02
C GLY A 117 -4.81 -15.40 18.82
N GLY A 118 -5.70 -15.39 17.83
CA GLY A 118 -6.50 -16.55 17.46
C GLY A 118 -5.65 -17.70 16.90
N ASP A 119 -4.64 -17.41 16.10
CA ASP A 119 -3.75 -18.39 15.49
C ASP A 119 -2.85 -19.05 16.55
N ILE A 120 -2.28 -18.25 17.44
CA ILE A 120 -1.51 -18.71 18.61
C ILE A 120 -2.38 -19.59 19.51
N ALA A 121 -3.58 -19.14 19.86
CA ALA A 121 -4.48 -19.91 20.70
C ALA A 121 -4.85 -21.26 20.08
N ARG A 122 -5.13 -21.31 18.77
CA ARG A 122 -5.41 -22.58 18.06
C ARG A 122 -4.21 -23.51 18.07
N ALA A 123 -3.01 -22.97 17.86
CA ALA A 123 -1.78 -23.77 17.90
C ALA A 123 -1.51 -24.35 19.30
N SER A 124 -1.88 -23.64 20.38
CA SER A 124 -1.76 -24.14 21.76
C SER A 124 -2.66 -25.33 22.09
N TYR A 125 -3.76 -25.54 21.35
CA TYR A 125 -4.66 -26.69 21.54
C TYR A 125 -4.22 -27.95 20.78
N ALA A 126 -3.13 -27.92 20.00
CA ALA A 126 -2.59 -29.08 19.29
C ALA A 126 -1.40 -29.69 20.07
N PRO A 127 -1.63 -30.74 20.90
CA PRO A 127 -0.66 -31.22 21.90
C PRO A 127 0.52 -32.05 21.36
N GLU A 128 0.74 -32.14 20.06
CA GLU A 128 1.80 -32.98 19.47
C GLU A 128 3.09 -32.20 19.09
N GLY A 129 3.17 -30.91 19.39
CA GLY A 129 4.32 -30.05 19.05
C GLY A 129 5.30 -29.78 20.20
N ASP A 130 6.55 -29.46 19.85
CA ASP A 130 7.54 -28.87 20.76
C ASP A 130 7.07 -27.49 21.24
N VAL A 131 6.98 -27.31 22.56
CA VAL A 131 6.56 -26.06 23.21
C VAL A 131 7.49 -24.90 22.82
N ASN A 132 8.79 -25.15 22.62
CA ASN A 132 9.72 -24.10 22.20
C ASN A 132 9.39 -23.60 20.79
N GLY A 133 9.10 -24.51 19.85
CA GLY A 133 8.65 -24.14 18.50
C GLY A 133 7.35 -23.33 18.50
N LEU A 134 6.43 -23.60 19.45
CA LEU A 134 5.22 -22.80 19.61
C LEU A 134 5.52 -21.36 20.07
N LEU A 135 6.46 -21.20 21.02
CA LEU A 135 6.91 -19.88 21.49
C LEU A 135 7.59 -19.10 20.37
N GLU A 136 8.50 -19.73 19.62
CA GLU A 136 9.16 -19.11 18.46
C GLU A 136 8.16 -18.64 17.40
N MET A 137 7.14 -19.47 17.11
CA MET A 137 6.07 -19.10 16.18
C MET A 137 5.27 -17.89 16.68
N ALA A 138 4.94 -17.85 17.97
CA ALA A 138 4.22 -16.74 18.57
C ALA A 138 5.04 -15.44 18.53
N GLU A 139 6.32 -15.49 18.91
CA GLU A 139 7.24 -14.35 18.86
C GLU A 139 7.37 -13.81 17.44
N LYS A 140 7.61 -14.69 16.47
CA LYS A 140 7.70 -14.31 15.05
C LYS A 140 6.42 -13.65 14.56
N THR A 141 5.26 -14.20 14.90
CA THR A 141 3.97 -13.66 14.46
C THR A 141 3.73 -12.25 15.00
N ILE A 142 4.05 -12.00 16.27
CA ILE A 142 3.93 -10.66 16.87
C ILE A 142 4.97 -9.68 16.28
N PHE A 143 6.19 -10.17 16.05
CA PHE A 143 7.27 -9.38 15.46
C PHE A 143 6.93 -8.93 14.03
N ASP A 144 6.37 -9.82 13.20
CA ASP A 144 5.96 -9.51 11.83
C ASP A 144 4.89 -8.40 11.79
N ILE A 145 3.97 -8.37 12.77
CA ILE A 145 2.97 -7.30 12.89
C ILE A 145 3.62 -5.97 13.27
N SER A 146 4.64 -5.99 14.14
CA SER A 146 5.39 -4.79 14.53
C SER A 146 6.17 -4.21 13.35
N GLN A 147 6.81 -5.06 12.55
CA GLN A 147 7.60 -4.68 11.37
C GLN A 147 6.75 -4.27 10.16
N GLY A 148 5.49 -4.72 10.08
CA GLY A 148 4.56 -4.32 9.01
C GLY A 148 4.34 -2.80 8.89
N ARG A 149 4.71 -2.03 9.94
CA ARG A 149 4.71 -0.55 9.96
C ARG A 149 5.89 0.09 9.20
N ASN A 150 6.94 -0.67 8.88
CA ASN A 150 8.22 -0.15 8.38
C ASN A 150 8.89 -1.11 7.38
N SER A 151 8.14 -1.72 6.46
CA SER A 151 8.80 -2.14 5.21
C SER A 151 9.03 -0.90 4.34
N LYS A 152 9.92 0.00 4.78
CA LYS A 152 10.77 0.65 3.81
C LYS A 152 11.34 -0.48 2.97
N SER A 153 11.07 -0.42 1.68
CA SER A 153 11.75 -1.23 0.69
C SER A 153 13.24 -0.92 0.83
N TYR A 154 13.92 -1.62 1.74
CA TYR A 154 15.35 -1.78 1.66
C TYR A 154 15.52 -2.74 0.48
N ALA A 155 15.53 -2.19 -0.73
CA ALA A 155 16.11 -2.91 -1.85
C ALA A 155 17.51 -3.33 -1.37
N ARG A 156 17.80 -4.64 -1.36
CA ARG A 156 19.11 -5.09 -0.91
C ARG A 156 20.12 -4.44 -1.85
N ILE A 157 21.25 -4.00 -1.32
CA ILE A 157 22.33 -3.46 -2.15
C ILE A 157 22.68 -4.45 -3.28
N SER A 158 22.55 -5.76 -3.02
CA SER A 158 22.71 -6.83 -4.02
C SER A 158 21.78 -6.73 -5.23
N ASP A 159 20.60 -6.13 -5.06
CA ASP A 159 19.56 -6.07 -6.08
C ASP A 159 19.71 -4.78 -6.92
N ILE A 160 20.36 -3.75 -6.37
CA ILE A 160 20.60 -2.45 -7.01
C ILE A 160 21.97 -2.41 -7.72
N LEU A 161 22.97 -3.11 -7.17
CA LEU A 161 24.33 -3.16 -7.74
C LEU A 161 24.40 -3.58 -9.21
N PRO A 162 23.61 -4.57 -9.70
CA PRO A 162 23.64 -4.94 -11.10
C PRO A 162 23.19 -3.80 -12.01
N GLN A 163 22.14 -3.07 -11.62
CA GLN A 163 21.58 -1.96 -12.40
C GLN A 163 22.56 -0.77 -12.46
N VAL A 164 23.17 -0.42 -11.33
CA VAL A 164 24.17 0.66 -11.26
C VAL A 164 25.44 0.30 -12.03
N TYR A 165 25.87 -0.97 -11.99
CA TYR A 165 27.04 -1.43 -12.74
C TYR A 165 26.79 -1.40 -14.26
N GLU A 166 25.58 -1.76 -14.68
CA GLU A 166 25.17 -1.71 -16.09
C GLU A 166 25.14 -0.26 -16.58
N GLU A 167 24.59 0.67 -15.80
CA GLU A 167 24.55 2.11 -16.10
C GLU A 167 25.97 2.73 -16.17
N ILE A 168 26.88 2.38 -15.25
CA ILE A 168 28.30 2.80 -15.31
C ILE A 168 29.01 2.18 -16.52
N SER A 169 28.72 0.93 -16.85
CA SER A 169 29.31 0.25 -18.01
C SER A 169 28.85 0.86 -19.32
N GLU A 170 27.58 1.27 -19.42
CA GLU A 170 27.04 1.97 -20.59
C GLU A 170 27.68 3.34 -20.78
N LEU A 171 27.89 4.10 -19.69
CA LEU A 171 28.61 5.38 -19.70
C LEU A 171 30.09 5.21 -20.07
N SER A 172 30.73 4.11 -19.65
CA SER A 172 32.13 3.81 -19.97
C SER A 172 32.34 3.32 -21.41
N GLN A 173 31.29 2.83 -22.09
CA GLN A 173 31.37 2.30 -23.46
C GLN A 173 31.13 3.36 -24.55
N GLY A 174 31.10 4.65 -24.18
CA GLY A 174 31.20 5.76 -25.14
C GLY A 174 29.91 6.00 -25.95
N LYS A 175 28.74 5.76 -25.37
CA LYS A 175 27.52 6.41 -25.84
C LYS A 175 27.38 7.76 -25.14
N ASP A 176 27.10 8.78 -25.93
CA ASP A 176 26.98 10.19 -25.54
C ASP A 176 26.46 10.36 -24.10
N VAL A 177 27.18 11.21 -23.35
CA VAL A 177 26.80 11.65 -22.01
C VAL A 177 25.31 12.01 -22.04
N SER A 178 24.49 11.25 -21.31
CA SER A 178 23.08 11.58 -21.11
C SER A 178 22.99 12.83 -20.22
N GLY A 179 23.15 13.98 -20.86
CA GLY A 179 23.10 15.30 -20.25
C GLY A 179 22.71 16.35 -21.29
N ILE A 180 22.22 17.49 -20.80
CA ILE A 180 22.00 18.66 -21.66
C ILE A 180 23.39 19.24 -21.96
N PRO A 181 23.82 19.35 -23.23
CA PRO A 181 25.18 19.77 -23.57
C PRO A 181 25.41 21.18 -23.04
N THR A 182 26.52 21.33 -22.31
CA THR A 182 26.87 22.60 -21.68
C THR A 182 27.46 23.58 -22.69
N GLY A 183 27.92 23.08 -23.85
CA GLY A 183 28.47 23.88 -24.94
C GLY A 183 29.94 24.26 -24.75
N PHE A 184 30.61 23.66 -23.75
CA PHE A 184 32.05 23.82 -23.54
C PHE A 184 32.77 22.52 -23.91
N LEU A 185 33.57 22.59 -24.99
CA LEU A 185 34.22 21.44 -25.62
C LEU A 185 35.21 20.67 -24.72
N ASP A 186 35.64 21.28 -23.61
CA ASP A 186 36.61 20.70 -22.68
C ASP A 186 35.95 19.89 -21.55
N LEU A 187 34.61 19.92 -21.44
CA LEU A 187 33.83 19.27 -20.37
C LEU A 187 32.71 18.34 -20.86
N ASP A 188 32.31 18.42 -22.14
CA ASP A 188 31.44 17.46 -22.83
C ASP A 188 32.28 16.33 -23.46
#